data_AF-A0A953IHZ8-F1
#
_entry.id   AF-A0A953IHZ8-F1
#
_cell.length_a   1.000
_cell.length_b   1.000
_cell.length_c   1.000
_cell.angle_alpha   90.00
_cell.angle_beta   90.00
_cell.angle_gamma   90.00
#
_symmetry.space_group_name_H-M   'P 1'
#
loop_
_entity.id
_entity.type
_entity.pdbx_description
1 polymer ?
#
loop_
_entity_poly.entity_id
_entity_poly.type
_entity_poly.pdbx_seq_one_letter_code
_entity_poly.pdbx_strand_id
1 'polypeptide(L)' 'MKRAKQRRIKPRNPVAIQPLLKKGGAHQLRGKKAHRAKQKARFLRDQRGLE' A
#
# COMPACT_ATOMS: atom_id res chain seq x y z
N MET A 1 -29.52 -15.55 7.76
CA MET A 1 -29.07 -14.15 7.92
C MET A 1 -27.95 -13.83 6.93
N LYS A 2 -28.23 -13.06 5.86
CA LYS A 2 -27.17 -12.60 4.94
C LYS A 2 -26.30 -11.58 5.67
N ARG A 3 -25.04 -11.93 5.98
CA ARG A 3 -24.02 -10.93 6.34
C ARG A 3 -23.78 -10.07 5.10
N ALA A 4 -24.40 -8.91 5.02
CA ALA A 4 -23.97 -7.87 4.10
C ALA A 4 -22.48 -7.65 4.40
N LYS A 5 -21.59 -8.05 3.48
CA LYS A 5 -20.15 -7.85 3.61
C LYS A 5 -19.97 -6.37 3.93
N GLN A 6 -19.60 -6.05 5.17
CA GLN A 6 -19.21 -4.72 5.61
C GLN A 6 -17.95 -4.35 4.84
N ARG A 7 -18.14 -3.95 3.58
CA ARG A 7 -17.09 -3.37 2.77
C ARG A 7 -16.76 -2.09 3.50
N ARG A 8 -15.59 -2.02 4.13
CA ARG A 8 -15.01 -0.76 4.62
C ARG A 8 -15.27 0.27 3.53
N ILE A 9 -16.14 1.23 3.81
CA ILE A 9 -16.49 2.29 2.89
C ILE A 9 -15.22 3.10 2.76
N LYS A 10 -14.35 2.71 1.82
CA LYS A 10 -13.19 3.54 1.48
C LYS A 10 -13.78 4.89 1.11
N PRO A 11 -13.26 6.00 1.67
CA PRO A 11 -13.76 7.31 1.32
C PRO A 11 -13.71 7.42 -0.20
N ARG A 12 -14.86 7.64 -0.84
CA ARG A 12 -14.97 7.75 -2.30
C ARG A 12 -14.28 9.01 -2.83
N ASN A 13 -13.90 9.91 -1.93
CA ASN A 13 -13.22 11.16 -2.23
C ASN A 13 -11.71 10.93 -2.37
N PRO A 14 -11.11 11.14 -3.57
CA PRO A 14 -9.67 10.95 -3.79
C PRO A 14 -8.80 11.85 -2.91
N VAL A 15 -9.28 13.04 -2.54
CA VAL A 15 -8.58 13.99 -1.66
C VAL A 15 -8.47 13.43 -0.24
N ALA A 16 -9.51 12.75 0.25
CA ALA A 16 -9.50 12.13 1.58
C ALA A 16 -8.55 10.90 1.64
N ILE A 17 -8.24 10.28 0.49
CA ILE A 17 -7.32 9.15 0.42
C ILE A 17 -5.86 9.64 0.37
N GLN A 18 -5.59 10.80 -0.22
CA GLN A 18 -4.23 11.29 -0.48
C GLN A 18 -3.32 11.34 0.77
N PRO A 19 -3.78 11.78 1.96
CA PRO A 19 -2.97 11.75 3.19
C PRO A 19 -2.71 10.33 3.72
N LEU A 20 -3.58 9.37 3.39
CA LEU A 20 -3.43 7.96 3.78
C LEU A 20 -2.46 7.19 2.86
N LEU A 21 -2.14 7.74 1.68
CA LEU A 21 -1.23 7.11 0.75
C LEU A 21 0.22 7.38 1.13
N LYS A 22 1.07 6.37 0.95
CA LYS A 22 2.52 6.53 1.08
C LYS A 22 3.05 7.54 0.05
N LYS A 23 4.27 8.05 0.27
CA LYS A 23 4.98 8.93 -0.67
C LYS A 23 4.85 8.43 -2.11
N GLY A 24 4.32 9.30 -2.98
CA GLY A 24 3.98 8.98 -4.37
C GLY A 24 2.48 8.83 -4.63
N GLY A 25 1.63 8.62 -3.61
CA GLY A 25 0.19 8.72 -3.74
C GLY A 25 -0.40 7.91 -4.90
N ALA A 26 -1.25 8.58 -5.69
CA ALA A 26 -1.82 8.04 -6.92
C ALA A 26 -0.76 7.76 -8.02
N HIS A 27 0.36 8.48 -7.99
CA HIS A 27 1.47 8.38 -8.95
C HIS A 27 2.54 7.35 -8.57
N GLN A 28 2.31 6.55 -7.53
CA GLN A 28 3.25 5.50 -7.17
C GLN A 28 3.35 4.50 -8.32
N LEU A 29 4.58 4.20 -8.76
CA LEU A 29 4.83 3.17 -9.77
C LEU A 29 4.25 1.81 -9.31
N ARG A 30 3.39 1.20 -10.15
CA ARG A 30 2.70 -0.08 -9.86
C ARG A 30 3.20 -1.28 -10.68
N GLY A 31 4.24 -1.10 -11.50
CA GLY A 31 4.76 -2.15 -12.38
C GLY A 31 5.70 -3.17 -11.72
N LYS A 32 6.14 -4.17 -12.50
CA LYS A 32 7.07 -5.24 -12.07
C LYS A 32 8.34 -4.70 -11.41
N LYS A 33 8.89 -3.61 -11.92
CA LYS A 33 10.08 -2.93 -11.35
C LYS A 33 9.83 -2.43 -9.92
N ALA A 34 8.68 -1.81 -9.68
CA ALA A 34 8.31 -1.32 -8.35
C ALA A 34 8.06 -2.46 -7.36
N HIS A 35 7.49 -3.58 -7.82
CA HIS A 35 7.34 -4.79 -7.01
C HIS A 35 8.69 -5.37 -6.58
N ARG A 36 9.62 -5.53 -7.53
CA ARG A 36 10.98 -6.04 -7.26
C ARG A 36 11.74 -5.13 -6.29
N ALA A 37 11.62 -3.81 -6.44
CA ALA A 37 12.22 -2.85 -5.50
C ALA A 37 11.67 -3.01 -4.07
N LYS A 38 10.35 -3.21 -3.91
CA LYS A 38 9.72 -3.47 -2.60
C LYS A 38 10.21 -4.77 -1.97
N GLN A 39 10.32 -5.84 -2.76
CA GLN A 39 10.84 -7.12 -2.29
C GLN A 39 12.31 -7.00 -1.84
N LYS A 40 13.17 -6.37 -2.65
CA LYS A 40 14.56 -6.12 -2.30
C LYS A 40 14.68 -5.29 -1.02
N ALA A 41 13.89 -4.22 -0.89
CA ALA A 41 13.89 -3.38 0.31
C ALA A 41 13.45 -4.14 1.57
N ARG A 42 12.47 -5.06 1.47
CA ARG A 42 12.07 -5.93 2.58
C ARG A 42 13.19 -6.89 2.96
N PHE A 43 13.72 -7.63 1.99
CA PHE A 43 14.85 -8.55 2.20
C PHE A 43 16.05 -7.86 2.87
N LEU A 44 16.38 -6.64 2.45
CA LEU A 44 17.45 -5.85 3.06
C LEU A 44 17.14 -5.38 4.50
N ARG A 45 15.86 -5.22 4.87
CA ARG A 45 15.48 -4.92 6.26
C ARG A 45 15.61 -6.16 7.14
N ASP A 46 15.12 -7.29 6.64
CA ASP A 46 15.16 -8.58 7.34
C ASP A 46 16.63 -9.00 7.58
N GLN A 47 17.50 -8.84 6.57
CA GLN A 47 18.94 -9.14 6.72
C GLN A 47 19.69 -8.17 7.63
N ARG A 48 19.22 -6.92 7.76
CA ARG A 48 19.88 -5.92 8.64
C ARG A 48 19.53 -6.10 10.11
N GLY A 49 18.72 -7.08 10.49
CA GLY A 49 18.38 -7.34 11.89
C GLY A 49 17.79 -6.12 12.60
N LEU A 50 16.95 -5.34 11.89
CA LEU A 50 16.11 -4.34 12.55
C LEU A 50 14.83 -5.03 13.04
N GLU A 51 15.00 -5.97 13.97
CA GLU A 51 14.08 -6.28 15.07
C GLU A 51 14.89 -6.24 16.37
#